data_AF-A0A2T3NF97-F1
#
_entry.id   AF-A0A2T3NF97-F1
#
_cell.length_a   1.000
_cell.length_b   1.000
_cell.length_c   1.000
_cell.angle_alpha   90.00
_cell.angle_beta   90.00
_cell.angle_gamma   90.00
#
_symmetry.space_group_name_H-M   'P 1'
#
loop_
_entity.id
_entity.type
_entity.pdbx_description
1 polymer ?
#
loop_
_entity_poly.entity_id
_entity_poly.type
_entity_poly.pdbx_seq_one_letter_code
_entity_poly.pdbx_strand_id
1 'polypeptide(L)'
;MRALIIAVVSALVLSGCQTTPEKPDMPEQIARHLASVAGGAKRCFNEGIFSPEYAAQAQRSVVYLANTWNMTPEVGALYNETFNHYLTVQATPEQLADGCRKFKFEIANRNNEAASHYNQMQVNAQRQHEMKKAHVQAAKEANAARTSMLGGSVQCKKVGSISGEVRTYNAFACPVGWYPAQF
;
A
#
# COMPACT_ATOMS: atom_id res chain seq x y z
N MET A 1 17.87 40.52 -29.66
CA MET A 1 17.01 39.41 -30.15
C MET A 1 17.68 38.11 -29.74
N ARG A 2 17.23 37.47 -28.65
CA ARG A 2 16.47 36.18 -28.63
C ARG A 2 17.21 35.08 -29.43
N ALA A 3 17.65 33.96 -28.85
CA ALA A 3 16.85 33.06 -28.01
C ALA A 3 17.70 32.25 -27.01
N LEU A 4 17.16 32.14 -25.79
CA LEU A 4 17.58 31.23 -24.73
C LEU A 4 16.94 29.86 -25.04
N ILE A 5 17.74 28.81 -25.24
CA ILE A 5 17.22 27.45 -25.41
C ILE A 5 16.97 26.87 -24.02
N ILE A 6 15.70 26.81 -23.64
CA ILE A 6 15.21 26.12 -22.44
C ILE A 6 15.21 24.62 -22.76
N ALA A 7 16.16 23.88 -22.18
CA ALA A 7 16.11 22.42 -22.10
C ALA A 7 15.57 22.04 -20.71
N VAL A 8 14.25 21.83 -20.63
CA VAL A 8 13.59 21.22 -19.48
C VAL A 8 12.60 20.19 -20.03
N VAL A 9 12.38 19.12 -19.26
CA VAL A 9 11.57 17.92 -19.55
C VAL A 9 12.46 16.83 -20.17
N SER A 10 13.03 15.92 -19.38
CA SER A 10 12.27 14.85 -18.74
C SER A 10 12.99 14.26 -17.53
N ALA A 11 12.71 14.77 -16.34
CA ALA A 11 12.77 13.94 -15.13
C ALA A 11 11.46 13.13 -15.10
N LEU A 12 11.46 11.95 -15.73
CA LEU A 12 10.37 10.98 -15.53
C LEU A 12 10.43 10.53 -14.07
N VAL A 13 9.55 11.15 -13.29
CA VAL A 13 9.20 10.82 -11.91
C VAL A 13 8.69 9.38 -11.89
N LEU A 14 9.59 8.42 -11.68
CA LEU A 14 9.27 7.01 -11.45
C LEU A 14 9.23 6.67 -9.94
N SER A 15 8.99 7.66 -9.08
CA SER A 15 8.42 7.38 -7.76
C SER A 15 6.92 7.15 -7.96
N GLY A 16 6.54 5.90 -8.26
CA GLY A 16 5.15 5.51 -8.12
C GLY A 16 4.74 5.79 -6.68
N CYS A 17 3.99 6.87 -6.47
CA CYS A 17 3.33 7.15 -5.19
C CYS A 17 2.44 5.95 -4.92
N GLN A 18 2.95 5.02 -4.12
CA GLN A 18 2.13 3.99 -3.50
C GLN A 18 1.26 4.81 -2.55
N THR A 19 0.05 5.17 -2.99
CA THR A 19 -0.93 5.81 -2.14
C THR A 19 -1.18 4.84 -1.00
N THR A 20 -0.51 5.06 0.12
CA THR A 20 -0.86 4.39 1.37
C THR A 20 -2.35 4.65 1.55
N PRO A 21 -3.20 3.62 1.66
CA PRO A 21 -4.62 3.83 1.88
C PRO A 21 -4.79 4.80 3.04
N GLU A 22 -5.52 5.88 2.82
CA GLU A 22 -5.85 6.82 3.89
C GLU A 22 -6.59 6.05 4.97
N LYS A 23 -6.13 6.19 6.22
CA LYS A 23 -6.73 5.45 7.32
C LYS A 23 -8.14 6.00 7.56
N PRO A 24 -9.17 5.14 7.68
CA PRO A 24 -10.49 5.61 8.06
C PRO A 24 -10.45 6.20 9.47
N ASP A 25 -11.30 7.21 9.71
CA ASP A 25 -11.49 7.75 11.06
C ASP A 25 -12.01 6.66 12.02
N MET A 26 -11.45 6.63 13.22
CA MET A 26 -11.81 5.66 14.24
C MET A 26 -13.24 5.90 14.75
N PRO A 27 -14.15 4.92 14.66
CA PRO A 27 -15.45 5.02 15.31
C PRO A 27 -15.29 5.09 16.85
N GLU A 28 -16.07 5.93 17.52
CA GLU A 28 -16.01 6.10 18.98
C GLU A 28 -16.13 4.78 19.75
N GLN A 29 -17.01 3.88 19.30
CA GLN A 29 -17.20 2.56 19.91
C GLN A 29 -15.93 1.71 19.88
N ILE A 30 -15.15 1.79 18.80
CA ILE A 30 -13.86 1.11 18.66
C ILE A 30 -12.86 1.76 19.62
N ALA A 31 -12.83 3.08 19.70
CA ALA A 31 -11.96 3.82 20.62
C ALA A 31 -12.22 3.44 22.07
N ARG A 32 -13.49 3.47 22.51
CA ARG A 32 -13.89 3.06 23.87
C ARG A 32 -13.51 1.62 24.17
N HIS A 33 -13.75 0.72 23.21
CA HIS A 33 -13.44 -0.70 23.40
C HIS A 33 -11.93 -0.92 23.54
N LEU A 34 -11.11 -0.40 22.62
CA LEU A 34 -9.65 -0.50 22.68
C LEU A 34 -9.10 0.15 23.96
N ALA A 35 -9.61 1.32 24.33
CA ALA A 35 -9.23 2.00 25.57
C ALA A 35 -9.57 1.19 26.82
N SER A 36 -10.75 0.56 26.86
CA SER A 36 -11.18 -0.27 28.00
C SER A 36 -10.26 -1.48 28.19
N VAL A 37 -9.88 -2.13 27.09
CA VAL A 37 -8.97 -3.29 27.12
C VAL A 37 -7.57 -2.85 27.56
N ALA A 38 -7.06 -1.73 27.03
CA ALA A 38 -5.75 -1.21 27.43
C ALA A 38 -5.72 -0.78 28.91
N GLY A 39 -6.71 -0.01 29.36
CA GLY A 39 -6.80 0.47 30.74
C GLY A 39 -7.00 -0.68 31.71
N GLY A 40 -7.90 -1.62 31.38
CA GLY A 40 -8.15 -2.83 32.15
C GLY A 40 -6.90 -3.71 32.25
N ALA A 41 -6.22 -3.99 31.14
CA ALA A 41 -4.98 -4.77 31.14
C ALA A 41 -3.88 -4.13 31.98
N LYS A 42 -3.70 -2.81 31.86
CA LYS A 42 -2.71 -2.06 32.63
C LYS A 42 -3.02 -2.09 34.13
N ARG A 43 -4.29 -1.96 34.50
CA ARG A 43 -4.70 -2.09 35.90
C ARG A 43 -4.46 -3.50 36.45
N CYS A 44 -4.89 -4.53 35.73
CA CYS A 44 -4.67 -5.92 36.12
C CYS A 44 -3.18 -6.27 36.29
N PHE A 45 -2.32 -5.64 35.50
CA PHE A 45 -0.87 -5.74 35.66
C PHE A 45 -0.38 -5.02 36.93
N ASN A 46 -0.79 -3.77 37.15
CA ASN A 46 -0.39 -2.98 38.32
C ASN A 46 -0.77 -3.66 39.65
N GLU A 47 -1.85 -4.45 39.64
CA GLU A 47 -2.39 -5.20 40.78
C GLU A 47 -1.81 -6.62 40.89
N GLY A 48 -0.81 -6.96 40.05
CA GLY A 48 -0.11 -8.24 40.10
C GLY A 48 -0.90 -9.45 39.57
N ILE A 49 -2.06 -9.24 38.94
CA ILE A 49 -2.91 -10.33 38.42
C ILE A 49 -2.42 -10.81 37.05
N PHE A 50 -1.96 -9.89 36.20
CA PHE A 50 -1.39 -10.22 34.90
C PHE A 50 0.14 -10.25 34.97
N SER A 51 0.75 -11.19 34.23
CA SER A 51 2.19 -11.20 34.07
C SER A 51 2.66 -10.03 33.17
N PRO A 52 3.93 -9.60 33.27
CA PRO A 52 4.49 -8.59 32.40
C PRO A 52 4.35 -8.94 30.91
N GLU A 53 4.56 -10.21 30.54
CA GLU A 53 4.49 -10.69 29.15
C GLU A 53 3.07 -10.56 28.61
N TYR A 54 2.09 -10.93 29.44
CA TYR A 54 0.67 -10.85 29.09
C TYR A 54 0.22 -9.40 28.91
N ALA A 55 0.62 -8.51 29.82
CA ALA A 55 0.33 -7.09 29.73
C ALA A 55 0.97 -6.45 28.49
N ALA A 56 2.22 -6.81 28.18
CA ALA A 56 2.92 -6.34 26.99
C ALA A 56 2.25 -6.85 25.70
N GLN A 57 1.77 -8.10 25.68
CA GLN A 57 1.04 -8.66 24.54
C GLN A 57 -0.27 -7.90 24.29
N ALA A 58 -1.05 -7.64 25.35
CA ALA A 58 -2.28 -6.84 25.27
C ALA A 58 -2.01 -5.43 24.73
N GLN A 59 -0.96 -4.77 25.21
CA GLN A 59 -0.58 -3.45 24.72
C GLN A 59 -0.21 -3.47 23.23
N ARG A 60 0.55 -4.47 22.78
CA ARG A 60 0.93 -4.59 21.36
C ARG A 60 -0.27 -4.75 20.44
N SER A 61 -1.23 -5.61 20.77
CA SER A 61 -2.42 -5.80 19.92
C SER A 61 -3.33 -4.57 19.92
N VAL A 62 -3.55 -3.94 21.07
CA VAL A 62 -4.35 -2.71 21.12
C VAL A 62 -3.69 -1.58 20.35
N VAL A 63 -2.38 -1.36 20.51
CA VAL A 63 -1.65 -0.32 19.76
C VAL A 63 -1.66 -0.61 18.27
N TYR A 64 -1.46 -1.87 17.86
CA TYR A 64 -1.54 -2.25 16.46
C TYR A 64 -2.92 -1.94 15.86
N LEU A 65 -4.00 -2.38 16.53
CA LEU A 65 -5.37 -2.14 16.09
C LEU A 65 -5.73 -0.65 16.09
N ALA A 66 -5.31 0.12 17.11
CA ALA A 66 -5.54 1.56 17.13
C ALA A 66 -4.85 2.26 15.93
N ASN A 67 -3.66 1.79 15.56
CA ASN A 67 -2.89 2.33 14.45
C ASN A 67 -3.47 2.00 13.06
N THR A 68 -4.49 1.14 12.95
CA THR A 68 -5.19 0.94 11.66
C THR A 68 -6.18 2.06 11.36
N TRP A 69 -6.42 2.96 12.31
CA TRP A 69 -7.36 4.06 12.18
C TRP A 69 -6.67 5.42 12.24
N ASN A 70 -7.36 6.44 11.74
CA ASN A 70 -7.05 7.83 12.01
C ASN A 70 -7.72 8.24 13.33
N MET A 71 -6.96 8.89 14.21
CA MET A 71 -7.43 9.27 15.55
C MET A 71 -7.64 10.77 15.60
N THR A 72 -8.90 11.20 15.46
CA THR A 72 -9.24 12.62 15.58
C THR A 72 -9.02 13.10 17.02
N PRO A 73 -8.88 14.42 17.26
CA PRO A 73 -8.72 14.96 18.60
C PRO A 73 -9.83 14.53 19.57
N GLU A 74 -11.08 14.50 19.13
CA GLU A 74 -12.25 14.13 19.93
C GLU A 74 -12.20 12.65 20.31
N VAL A 75 -11.89 11.78 19.34
CA VAL A 75 -11.77 10.35 19.58
C VAL A 75 -10.57 10.03 20.47
N GLY A 76 -9.46 10.76 20.30
CA GLY A 76 -8.29 10.67 21.17
C GLY A 76 -8.60 11.08 22.62
N ALA A 77 -9.36 12.16 22.81
CA ALA A 77 -9.82 12.57 24.14
C ALA A 77 -10.70 11.50 24.79
N LEU A 78 -11.66 10.95 24.03
CA LEU A 78 -12.53 9.87 24.47
C LEU A 78 -11.76 8.59 24.83
N TYR A 79 -10.78 8.22 24.01
CA TYR A 79 -9.90 7.08 24.28
C TYR A 79 -9.19 7.26 25.62
N ASN A 80 -8.58 8.43 25.84
CA ASN A 80 -7.85 8.73 27.06
C ASN A 80 -8.75 8.77 28.30
N GLU A 81 -9.94 9.37 28.20
CA GLU A 81 -10.93 9.37 29.27
C GLU A 81 -11.33 7.93 29.65
N THR A 82 -11.67 7.12 28.65
CA THR A 82 -12.07 5.72 28.87
C THR A 82 -10.92 4.91 29.47
N PHE A 83 -9.72 5.06 28.94
CA PHE A 83 -8.53 4.39 29.46
C PHE A 83 -8.29 4.72 30.94
N ASN A 84 -8.34 6.01 31.28
CA ASN A 84 -8.16 6.49 32.66
C ASN A 84 -9.28 6.02 33.59
N HIS A 85 -10.53 5.96 33.10
CA HIS A 85 -11.64 5.41 33.87
C HIS A 85 -11.34 3.97 34.32
N TYR A 86 -10.93 3.09 33.40
CA TYR A 86 -10.63 1.69 33.73
C TYR A 86 -9.39 1.53 34.63
N LEU A 87 -8.43 2.44 34.53
CA LEU A 87 -7.27 2.48 35.43
C LEU A 87 -7.64 2.84 36.87
N THR A 88 -8.64 3.69 37.08
CA THR A 88 -8.89 4.37 38.37
C THR A 88 -10.20 3.97 39.04
N VAL A 89 -11.12 3.30 38.33
CA VAL A 89 -12.43 2.92 38.89
C VAL A 89 -12.26 2.05 40.13
N GLN A 90 -12.88 2.42 41.26
CA GLN A 90 -12.76 1.62 42.47
C GLN A 90 -13.43 0.26 42.29
N ALA A 91 -12.73 -0.80 42.71
CA ALA A 91 -13.25 -2.16 42.69
C ALA A 91 -12.72 -2.91 43.91
N THR A 92 -13.55 -3.78 44.49
CA THR A 92 -13.08 -4.75 45.48
C THR A 92 -12.08 -5.71 44.83
N PRO A 93 -11.19 -6.37 45.62
CA PRO A 93 -10.26 -7.35 45.07
C PRO A 93 -10.94 -8.46 44.26
N GLU A 94 -12.13 -8.90 44.67
CA GLU A 94 -12.89 -9.92 43.97
C GLU A 94 -13.45 -9.42 42.62
N GLN A 95 -14.03 -8.21 42.60
CA GLN A 95 -14.51 -7.57 41.37
C GLN A 95 -13.37 -7.33 40.38
N LEU A 96 -12.20 -6.91 40.88
CA LEU A 96 -11.02 -6.73 40.07
C LEU A 96 -10.54 -8.06 39.48
N ALA A 97 -10.44 -9.11 40.29
CA ALA A 97 -10.04 -10.43 39.82
C ALA A 97 -11.01 -10.96 38.73
N ASP A 98 -12.32 -10.75 38.90
CA ASP A 98 -13.32 -11.09 37.89
C ASP A 98 -13.19 -10.27 36.61
N GLY A 99 -13.03 -8.95 36.74
CA GLY A 99 -12.78 -8.05 35.62
C GLY A 99 -11.53 -8.45 34.84
N CYS A 100 -10.44 -8.78 35.54
CA CYS A 100 -9.22 -9.24 34.91
C CYS A 100 -9.40 -10.57 34.17
N ARG A 101 -10.19 -11.50 34.69
CA ARG A 101 -10.55 -12.73 33.93
C ARG A 101 -11.31 -12.40 32.65
N LYS A 102 -12.27 -11.48 32.69
CA LYS A 102 -13.01 -11.02 31.49
C LYS A 102 -12.08 -10.37 30.47
N PHE A 103 -11.17 -9.50 30.92
CA PHE A 103 -10.18 -8.88 30.04
C PHE A 103 -9.23 -9.90 29.40
N LYS A 104 -8.95 -11.05 30.04
CA LYS A 104 -8.15 -12.09 29.37
C LYS A 104 -8.78 -12.55 28.06
N PHE A 105 -10.09 -12.77 28.04
CA PHE A 105 -10.81 -13.17 26.82
C PHE A 105 -10.79 -12.07 25.76
N GLU A 106 -11.04 -10.82 26.16
CA GLU A 106 -11.00 -9.68 25.24
C GLU A 106 -9.60 -9.50 24.61
N ILE A 107 -8.54 -9.62 25.42
CA ILE A 107 -7.15 -9.54 24.94
C ILE A 107 -6.84 -10.65 23.94
N ALA A 108 -7.27 -11.89 24.22
CA ALA A 108 -7.09 -13.00 23.29
C ALA A 108 -7.79 -12.73 21.94
N ASN A 109 -9.02 -12.20 21.98
CA ASN A 109 -9.75 -11.80 20.78
C ASN A 109 -9.01 -10.71 19.99
N ARG A 110 -8.50 -9.67 20.67
CA ARG A 110 -7.72 -8.60 20.01
C ARG A 110 -6.40 -9.08 19.44
N ASN A 111 -5.73 -10.04 20.09
CA ASN A 111 -4.52 -10.65 19.54
C ASN A 111 -4.83 -11.40 18.23
N ASN A 112 -5.93 -12.15 18.20
CA ASN A 112 -6.35 -12.88 17.00
C ASN A 112 -6.77 -11.92 15.88
N GLU A 113 -7.50 -10.86 16.20
CA GLU A 113 -7.88 -9.83 15.23
C GLU A 113 -6.64 -9.12 14.66
N ALA A 114 -5.70 -8.69 15.51
CA ALA A 114 -4.46 -8.06 15.09
C ALA A 114 -3.65 -8.97 14.15
N ALA A 115 -3.51 -10.25 14.50
CA ALA A 115 -2.83 -11.23 13.67
C ALA A 115 -3.55 -11.45 12.32
N SER A 116 -4.88 -11.60 12.35
CA SER A 116 -5.70 -11.77 11.14
C SER A 116 -5.59 -10.56 10.21
N HIS A 117 -5.73 -9.35 10.76
CA HIS A 117 -5.61 -8.12 10.00
C HIS A 117 -4.19 -7.96 9.42
N TYR A 118 -3.16 -8.25 10.20
CA TYR A 118 -1.77 -8.21 9.73
C TYR A 118 -1.55 -9.15 8.53
N ASN A 119 -2.02 -10.40 8.64
CA ASN A 119 -1.93 -11.36 7.54
C ASN A 119 -2.70 -10.90 6.30
N GLN A 120 -3.91 -10.35 6.48
CA GLN A 120 -4.70 -9.81 5.38
C GLN A 120 -3.98 -8.65 4.69
N MET A 121 -3.33 -7.76 5.44
CA MET A 121 -2.55 -6.65 4.88
C MET A 121 -1.35 -7.15 4.07
N GLN A 122 -0.65 -8.20 4.52
CA GLN A 122 0.43 -8.81 3.74
C GLN A 122 -0.08 -9.43 2.44
N VAL A 123 -1.18 -10.19 2.49
CA VAL A 123 -1.80 -10.80 1.29
C VAL A 123 -2.25 -9.71 0.31
N ASN A 124 -2.87 -8.63 0.81
CA ASN A 124 -3.28 -7.51 -0.03
C ASN A 124 -2.09 -6.80 -0.67
N ALA A 125 -1.00 -6.58 0.08
CA ALA A 125 0.22 -5.99 -0.46
C ALA A 125 0.84 -6.88 -1.56
N GLN A 126 0.86 -8.20 -1.36
CA GLN A 126 1.31 -9.15 -2.38
C GLN A 126 0.43 -9.09 -3.64
N ARG A 127 -0.90 -9.13 -3.48
CA ARG A 127 -1.84 -9.01 -4.61
C ARG A 127 -1.64 -7.71 -5.40
N GLN A 128 -1.47 -6.59 -4.69
CA GLN A 128 -1.19 -5.30 -5.32
C GLN A 128 0.13 -5.30 -6.10
N HIS A 129 1.16 -5.96 -5.56
CA HIS A 129 2.43 -6.12 -6.25
C HIS A 129 2.28 -6.96 -7.54
N GLU A 130 1.56 -8.08 -7.48
CA GLU A 130 1.30 -8.95 -8.63
C GLU A 130 0.46 -8.25 -9.71
N MET A 131 -0.58 -7.50 -9.32
CA MET A 131 -1.36 -6.68 -10.25
C MET A 131 -0.50 -5.60 -10.92
N LYS A 132 0.35 -4.91 -10.16
CA LYS A 132 1.28 -3.92 -10.72
C LYS A 132 2.23 -4.55 -11.73
N LYS A 133 2.76 -5.75 -11.44
CA LYS A 133 3.60 -6.51 -12.38
C LYS A 133 2.84 -6.86 -13.66
N ALA A 134 1.60 -7.32 -13.54
CA ALA A 134 0.74 -7.63 -14.68
C ALA A 134 0.44 -6.38 -15.53
N HIS A 135 0.12 -5.24 -14.91
CA HIS A 135 -0.12 -3.98 -15.64
C HIS A 135 1.12 -3.50 -16.39
N VAL A 136 2.31 -3.59 -15.77
CA VAL A 136 3.57 -3.23 -16.44
C VAL A 136 3.84 -4.17 -17.62
N GLN A 137 3.57 -5.47 -17.46
CA GLN A 137 3.75 -6.45 -18.53
C GLN A 137 2.78 -6.17 -19.70
N ALA A 138 1.49 -5.94 -19.41
CA ALA A 138 0.49 -5.58 -20.42
C ALA A 138 0.86 -4.26 -21.15
N ALA A 139 1.38 -3.27 -20.43
CA ALA A 139 1.85 -2.01 -21.05
C ALA A 139 3.07 -2.24 -21.96
N LYS A 140 4.00 -3.12 -21.58
CA LYS A 140 5.13 -3.52 -22.42
C LYS A 140 4.67 -4.23 -23.69
N GLU A 141 3.73 -5.17 -23.57
CA GLU A 141 3.15 -5.89 -24.70
C GLU A 141 2.38 -4.97 -25.65
N ALA A 142 1.58 -4.04 -25.12
CA ALA A 142 0.90 -3.03 -25.92
C ALA A 142 1.88 -2.10 -26.67
N ASN A 143 2.99 -1.72 -26.03
CA ASN A 143 4.05 -0.95 -26.68
C ASN A 143 4.79 -1.76 -27.74
N ALA A 144 5.09 -3.04 -27.48
CA ALA A 144 5.70 -3.95 -28.44
C ALA A 144 4.80 -4.20 -29.67
N ALA A 145 3.48 -4.33 -29.46
CA ALA A 145 2.51 -4.42 -30.54
C ALA A 145 2.46 -3.13 -31.38
N ARG A 146 2.57 -1.95 -30.75
CA ARG A 146 2.69 -0.67 -31.46
C ARG A 146 3.98 -0.54 -32.27
N THR A 147 5.13 -0.99 -31.76
CA THR A 147 6.37 -1.04 -32.56
C THR A 147 6.29 -2.07 -33.68
N SER A 148 5.58 -3.18 -33.50
CA SER A 148 5.33 -4.15 -34.58
C SER A 148 4.41 -3.59 -35.68
N MET A 149 3.42 -2.74 -35.34
CA MET A 149 2.58 -2.05 -36.33
C MET A 149 3.31 -0.92 -37.06
N LEU A 150 4.39 -0.40 -36.48
CA LEU A 150 5.32 0.55 -37.14
C LEU A 150 6.43 -0.14 -37.95
N GLY A 151 6.49 -1.48 -37.91
CA GLY A 151 7.43 -2.30 -38.65
C GLY A 151 6.96 -2.56 -40.08
N GLY A 152 6.82 -1.51 -40.89
CA GLY A 152 6.71 -1.67 -42.34
C GLY A 152 8.07 -2.01 -42.93
N SER A 153 8.15 -3.01 -43.82
CA SER A 153 9.32 -3.21 -44.67
C SER A 153 9.00 -2.74 -46.08
N VAL A 154 9.80 -1.83 -46.64
CA VAL A 154 9.64 -1.30 -48.00
C VAL A 154 10.80 -1.77 -48.87
N GLN A 155 10.48 -2.34 -50.04
CA GLN A 155 11.48 -2.70 -51.04
C GLN A 155 11.79 -1.49 -51.91
N CYS A 156 13.07 -1.15 -52.01
CA CYS A 156 13.52 0.07 -52.66
C CYS A 156 14.61 -0.21 -53.68
N LYS A 157 14.59 0.52 -54.79
CA LYS A 157 15.57 0.48 -55.87
C LYS A 157 16.37 1.78 -55.92
N LYS A 158 17.69 1.69 -56.09
CA LYS A 158 18.60 2.85 -56.09
C LYS A 158 18.55 3.62 -57.41
N VAL A 159 18.53 4.95 -57.33
CA VAL A 159 18.57 5.84 -58.51
C VAL A 159 19.91 5.73 -59.22
N GLY A 160 19.88 5.55 -60.54
CA GLY A 160 21.08 5.50 -61.38
C GLY A 160 21.89 4.21 -61.29
N SER A 161 21.41 3.17 -60.59
CA SER A 161 22.07 1.87 -60.58
C SER A 161 21.68 1.04 -61.81
N ILE A 162 22.69 0.67 -62.61
CA ILE A 162 22.54 -0.21 -63.78
C ILE A 162 22.20 -1.65 -63.36
N SER A 163 22.55 -2.04 -62.12
CA SER A 163 22.43 -3.42 -61.62
C SER A 163 21.03 -3.83 -61.16
N GLY A 164 20.06 -2.91 -61.11
CA GLY A 164 18.70 -3.23 -60.68
C GLY A 164 18.57 -3.60 -59.19
N GLU A 165 19.59 -3.31 -58.36
CA GLU A 165 19.63 -3.73 -56.96
C GLU A 165 18.42 -3.23 -56.14
N VAL A 166 17.62 -4.18 -55.65
CA VAL A 166 16.51 -3.95 -54.73
C VAL A 166 16.94 -4.31 -53.32
N ARG A 167 16.74 -3.41 -52.36
CA ARG A 167 17.00 -3.64 -50.94
C ARG A 167 15.75 -3.39 -50.12
N THR A 168 15.54 -4.23 -49.11
CA THR A 168 14.44 -4.10 -48.16
C THR A 168 14.86 -3.25 -46.97
N TYR A 169 14.09 -2.20 -46.67
CA TYR A 169 14.31 -1.31 -45.55
C TYR A 169 13.20 -1.46 -44.54
N ASN A 170 13.53 -1.52 -43.24
CA ASN A 170 12.54 -1.50 -42.15
C ASN A 170 12.07 -0.06 -41.93
N ALA A 171 11.29 0.47 -42.87
CA ALA A 171 10.69 1.79 -42.88
C ALA A 171 9.42 1.80 -43.76
N PHE A 172 8.59 2.84 -43.61
CA PHE A 172 7.40 3.04 -44.45
C PHE A 172 7.70 3.70 -45.82
N ALA A 173 8.90 4.24 -46.01
CA ALA A 173 9.31 4.91 -47.23
C ALA A 173 10.78 4.65 -47.54
N CYS A 174 11.15 4.71 -48.82
CA CYS A 174 12.52 4.55 -49.25
C CYS A 174 13.41 5.72 -48.80
N PRO A 175 14.66 5.46 -48.37
CA PRO A 175 15.59 6.53 -48.03
C PRO A 175 15.94 7.37 -49.26
N VAL A 176 16.42 8.60 -49.04
CA VAL A 176 16.79 9.54 -50.12
C VAL A 176 17.78 8.88 -51.09
N GLY A 177 17.50 8.98 -52.39
CA GLY A 177 18.27 8.31 -53.44
C GLY A 177 17.79 6.88 -53.78
N TRP A 178 16.67 6.45 -53.20
CA TRP A 178 15.99 5.18 -53.50
C TRP A 178 14.49 5.41 -53.73
N TYR A 179 13.87 4.61 -54.60
CA TYR A 179 12.44 4.66 -54.90
C TYR A 179 11.76 3.32 -54.64
N PRO A 180 10.43 3.30 -54.36
CA PRO A 180 9.70 2.05 -54.21
C PRO A 180 9.86 1.16 -55.43
N ALA A 181 10.29 -0.08 -55.23
CA ALA A 181 10.30 -1.07 -56.30
C ALA A 181 8.84 -1.45 -56.60
N GLN A 182 8.29 -0.97 -57.72
CA GLN A 182 6.97 -1.39 -58.20
C GLN A 182 7.12 -2.76 -58.87
N PHE A 183 6.19 -3.69 -58.60
CA PHE A 183 6.07 -4.96 -59.31
C PHE A 183 5.68 -4.74 -60.76
#